data_AF-A0A523JWF2-F1
#
_entry.id   AF-A0A523JWF2-F1
#
_cell.length_a   1.000
_cell.length_b   1.000
_cell.length_c   1.000
_cell.angle_alpha   90.00
_cell.angle_beta   90.00
_cell.angle_gamma   90.00
#
_symmetry.space_group_name_H-M   'P 1'
#
loop_
_entity.id
_entity.type
_entity.pdbx_description
1 polymer ?
#
loop_
_entity_poly.entity_id
_entity_poly.type
_entity_poly.pdbx_seq_one_letter_code
_entity_poly.pdbx_strand_id
1 'polypeptide(L)'
;MSDSRIAAFYRKSIADRIEALVARKLIDASDASALLEDGQLLTPELADKMIENVIGVFGLPFATAPNFRVNDRDYIVPMVVEEPSVVAGVSSAAKTARIAGGFKATSTDPVLIGQIQLVDIAEPDPAVQALFAASDELIELANDLQPNLLARGGGAREIELFKYRLPDGKWTVVLHVLVDTRDAMGANIVNTICEGIAPRVEAIASGRACLKILSNLADKSLVTASVKIPLAGLAREGFSADAVRDGIVLANEIANIDPYRAATHNKGIMNGIDAVAIATGNDWRAVEAAAHAYAARGGTYRALTSWTVESNGDLYGEIVVPIKVGVVGGSLKSNPAASIGLRIAGTKSATELAELMGAVGLAQNFAALRALVTEGIQKGHMSLHARSVAVSAATPAELFDQVVEGMVDSGDVKRWKAHQLIDELQDKTETKETDSIFENAVHGTASGKVILLGEHAAVYDRHVLALPLESAVTAAIVETQAGINLSIPDWEIEQSFTVKNPARGGAGEALALIMRQLGAADRGFDIRVRSRIPVAMGLG
;
A
#
# COMPACT_ATOMS: atom_id res chain seq x y z
N MET A 1 -5.37 -5.28 28.17
CA MET A 1 -5.40 -5.29 26.69
C MET A 1 -4.58 -4.11 26.22
N SER A 2 -3.72 -4.34 25.22
CA SER A 2 -2.69 -3.39 24.77
C SER A 2 -3.30 -2.26 23.93
N ASP A 3 -2.90 -1.03 24.22
CA ASP A 3 -3.24 0.18 23.46
C ASP A 3 -2.78 0.02 21.99
N SER A 4 -3.70 0.19 21.02
CA SER A 4 -3.38 0.10 19.59
C SER A 4 -2.61 1.32 19.07
N ARG A 5 -2.42 2.36 19.88
CA ARG A 5 -1.55 3.49 19.53
C ARG A 5 -0.09 3.05 19.56
N ILE A 6 0.60 3.33 18.45
CA ILE A 6 2.04 3.20 18.35
C ILE A 6 2.61 4.53 17.83
N ALA A 7 3.32 5.25 18.70
CA ALA A 7 3.93 6.52 18.35
C ALA A 7 4.94 6.33 17.21
N ALA A 8 4.83 7.19 16.19
CA ALA A 8 5.74 7.24 15.05
C ALA A 8 6.04 5.87 14.40
N PHE A 9 5.06 4.96 14.36
CA PHE A 9 5.23 3.59 13.82
C PHE A 9 5.82 3.55 12.40
N TYR A 10 5.41 4.49 11.55
CA TYR A 10 5.89 4.61 10.18
C TYR A 10 7.38 5.00 10.08
N ARG A 11 7.99 5.55 11.14
CA ARG A 11 9.42 5.88 11.21
C ARG A 11 10.30 4.73 11.73
N LYS A 12 9.68 3.69 12.29
CA LYS A 12 10.39 2.52 12.84
C LYS A 12 10.90 1.61 11.72
N SER A 13 11.98 0.87 11.98
CA SER A 13 12.45 -0.22 11.12
C SER A 13 11.44 -1.38 11.09
N ILE A 14 11.55 -2.31 10.14
CA ILE A 14 10.67 -3.49 10.08
C ILE A 14 10.80 -4.32 11.38
N ALA A 15 12.03 -4.54 11.86
CA ALA A 15 12.28 -5.28 13.10
C ALA A 15 11.62 -4.61 14.31
N ASP A 16 11.78 -3.29 14.47
CA ASP A 16 11.14 -2.53 15.56
C ASP A 16 9.61 -2.56 15.48
N ARG A 17 9.05 -2.63 14.27
CA ARG A 17 7.60 -2.76 14.08
C ARG A 17 7.12 -4.13 14.54
N ILE A 18 7.82 -5.21 14.19
CA ILE A 18 7.52 -6.58 14.62
C ILE A 18 7.64 -6.69 16.14
N GLU A 19 8.72 -6.16 16.74
CA GLU A 19 8.91 -6.14 18.19
C GLU A 19 7.76 -5.41 18.90
N ALA A 20 7.27 -4.30 18.32
CA ALA A 20 6.12 -3.59 18.87
C ALA A 20 4.82 -4.41 18.86
N LEU A 21 4.66 -5.35 17.92
CA LEU A 21 3.53 -6.30 17.87
C LEU A 21 3.69 -7.41 18.92
N VAL A 22 4.91 -7.95 19.08
CA VAL A 22 5.25 -8.95 20.11
C VAL A 22 5.03 -8.39 21.52
N ALA A 23 5.53 -7.18 21.79
CA ALA A 23 5.35 -6.50 23.08
C ALA A 23 3.86 -6.31 23.45
N ARG A 24 2.98 -6.27 22.44
CA ARG A 24 1.53 -6.16 22.61
C ARG A 24 0.81 -7.50 22.66
N LYS A 25 1.53 -8.61 22.54
CA LYS A 25 1.02 -9.98 22.50
C LYS A 25 0.02 -10.22 21.36
N LEU A 26 0.21 -9.53 20.23
CA LEU A 26 -0.60 -9.72 19.02
C LEU A 26 -0.07 -10.87 18.16
N ILE A 27 1.23 -11.11 18.25
CA ILE A 27 1.95 -12.21 17.63
C ILE A 27 2.91 -12.80 18.66
N ASP A 28 3.30 -14.06 18.47
CA ASP A 28 4.28 -14.73 19.33
C ASP A 28 5.71 -14.68 18.75
N ALA A 29 6.66 -15.32 19.44
CA ALA A 29 8.05 -15.37 18.99
C ALA A 29 8.23 -16.17 17.68
N SER A 30 7.39 -17.17 17.43
CA SER A 30 7.43 -17.95 16.19
C SER A 30 6.97 -17.11 15.00
N ASP A 31 5.91 -16.32 15.18
CA ASP A 31 5.42 -15.37 14.19
C ASP A 31 6.46 -14.28 13.90
N ALA A 32 7.11 -13.76 14.94
CA ALA A 32 8.16 -12.75 14.79
C ALA A 32 9.37 -13.29 14.01
N SER A 33 9.82 -14.51 14.33
CA SER A 33 10.89 -15.19 13.58
C SER A 33 10.47 -15.37 12.11
N ALA A 34 9.26 -15.87 11.88
CA ALA A 34 8.73 -16.04 10.53
C ALA A 34 8.81 -14.73 9.75
N LEU A 35 8.25 -13.63 10.27
CA LEU A 35 8.26 -12.31 9.62
C LEU A 35 9.65 -11.71 9.39
N LEU A 36 10.65 -12.05 10.21
CA LEU A 36 12.03 -11.57 10.08
C LEU A 36 12.87 -12.41 9.11
N GLU A 37 12.54 -13.70 8.99
CA GLU A 37 13.30 -14.71 8.24
C GLU A 37 12.54 -15.24 7.02
N ASP A 38 11.51 -14.51 6.58
CA ASP A 38 10.65 -14.83 5.44
C ASP A 38 9.90 -16.18 5.55
N GLY A 39 9.79 -16.75 6.76
CA GLY A 39 9.08 -18.01 7.02
C GLY A 39 7.57 -17.95 6.79
N GLN A 40 7.00 -16.75 6.69
CA GLN A 40 5.60 -16.51 6.32
C GLN A 40 5.34 -16.61 4.82
N LEU A 41 6.38 -16.54 3.98
CA LEU A 41 6.21 -16.53 2.53
C LEU A 41 5.64 -17.87 2.06
N LEU A 42 4.70 -17.79 1.11
CA LEU A 42 4.14 -18.98 0.49
C LEU A 42 5.22 -19.63 -0.39
N THR A 43 5.45 -20.94 -0.21
CA THR A 43 6.39 -21.69 -1.07
C THR A 43 5.71 -22.15 -2.36
N PRO A 44 6.46 -22.37 -3.46
CA PRO A 44 5.89 -22.90 -4.69
C PRO A 44 5.15 -24.23 -4.51
N GLU A 45 5.64 -25.12 -3.64
CA GLU A 45 5.03 -26.44 -3.38
C GLU A 45 3.71 -26.34 -2.62
N LEU A 46 3.56 -25.34 -1.74
CA LEU A 46 2.29 -25.05 -1.10
C LEU A 46 1.33 -24.36 -2.07
N ALA A 47 1.83 -23.43 -2.89
CA ALA A 47 1.05 -22.75 -3.91
C ALA A 47 0.48 -23.74 -4.96
N ASP A 48 1.28 -24.70 -5.43
CA ASP A 48 0.87 -25.74 -6.40
C ASP A 48 -0.21 -26.69 -5.85
N LYS A 49 -0.36 -26.76 -4.51
CA LYS A 49 -1.47 -27.47 -3.86
C LYS A 49 -2.71 -26.59 -3.68
N MET A 50 -2.59 -25.27 -3.83
CA MET A 50 -3.69 -24.33 -3.66
C MET A 50 -4.46 -24.09 -4.95
N ILE A 51 -3.76 -23.97 -6.08
CA ILE A 51 -4.35 -23.68 -7.40
C ILE A 51 -3.60 -24.44 -8.51
N GLU A 52 -4.18 -24.47 -9.71
CA GLU A 52 -3.61 -25.16 -10.87
C GLU A 52 -2.54 -24.34 -11.60
N ASN A 53 -1.62 -25.03 -12.29
CA ASN A 53 -0.61 -24.45 -13.21
C ASN A 53 0.32 -23.40 -12.57
N VAL A 54 0.77 -23.65 -11.34
CA VAL A 54 1.66 -22.74 -10.61
C VAL A 54 3.06 -22.73 -11.21
N ILE A 55 3.59 -21.53 -11.48
CA ILE A 55 4.97 -21.30 -11.97
C ILE A 55 5.83 -20.48 -11.00
N GLY A 56 5.24 -20.01 -9.90
CA GLY A 56 5.90 -19.16 -8.92
C GLY A 56 4.91 -18.51 -7.95
N VAL A 57 5.43 -17.68 -7.05
CA VAL A 57 4.65 -16.95 -6.04
C VAL A 57 4.83 -15.45 -6.26
N PHE A 58 3.72 -14.71 -6.21
CA PHE A 58 3.68 -13.26 -6.34
C PHE A 58 3.54 -12.61 -4.96
N GLY A 59 4.47 -11.72 -4.61
CA GLY A 59 4.48 -11.02 -3.32
C GLY A 59 3.82 -9.64 -3.38
N LEU A 60 3.08 -9.29 -2.33
CA LEU A 60 2.56 -7.96 -2.07
C LEU A 60 3.02 -7.46 -0.69
N PRO A 61 3.15 -6.14 -0.46
CA PRO A 61 3.53 -5.61 0.84
C PRO A 61 2.53 -5.99 1.94
N PHE A 62 3.02 -6.61 3.02
CA PHE A 62 2.24 -6.89 4.22
C PHE A 62 2.55 -5.84 5.30
N ALA A 63 1.56 -5.01 5.61
CA ALA A 63 1.65 -3.91 6.57
C ALA A 63 0.63 -4.04 7.70
N THR A 64 0.73 -3.15 8.68
CA THR A 64 -0.24 -3.00 9.76
C THR A 64 -0.65 -1.54 9.95
N ALA A 65 -1.94 -1.32 10.20
CA ALA A 65 -2.52 -0.01 10.51
C ALA A 65 -2.88 0.08 12.00
N PRO A 66 -2.15 0.88 12.80
CA PRO A 66 -2.45 1.09 14.22
C PRO A 66 -3.63 2.03 14.46
N ASN A 67 -3.93 2.28 15.74
CA ASN A 67 -4.91 3.24 16.28
C ASN A 67 -6.39 2.83 16.20
N PHE A 68 -6.75 1.73 15.54
CA PHE A 68 -8.16 1.34 15.46
C PHE A 68 -8.73 1.04 16.86
N ARG A 69 -9.93 1.58 17.09
CA ARG A 69 -10.82 1.22 18.20
C ARG A 69 -12.20 0.97 17.63
N VAL A 70 -12.72 -0.23 17.79
CA VAL A 70 -14.05 -0.64 17.32
C VAL A 70 -14.77 -1.26 18.50
N ASN A 71 -16.00 -0.82 18.81
CA ASN A 71 -16.78 -1.34 19.94
C ASN A 71 -16.01 -1.32 21.26
N ASP A 72 -15.31 -0.22 21.52
CA ASP A 72 -14.46 0.03 22.69
C ASP A 72 -13.23 -0.87 22.83
N ARG A 73 -12.98 -1.77 21.86
CA ARG A 73 -11.80 -2.63 21.78
C ARG A 73 -10.77 -2.09 20.80
N ASP A 74 -9.49 -2.15 21.18
CA ASP A 74 -8.37 -1.71 20.35
C ASP A 74 -7.89 -2.82 19.41
N TYR A 75 -7.60 -2.45 18.16
CA TYR A 75 -7.12 -3.33 17.09
C TYR A 75 -5.90 -2.74 16.39
N ILE A 76 -5.00 -3.62 15.96
CA ILE A 76 -4.03 -3.34 14.91
C ILE A 76 -4.50 -4.10 13.68
N VAL A 77 -4.69 -3.40 12.57
CA VAL A 77 -5.32 -3.97 11.38
C VAL A 77 -4.25 -4.49 10.43
N PRO A 78 -4.22 -5.79 10.09
CA PRO A 78 -3.33 -6.32 9.06
C PRO A 78 -3.82 -5.90 7.67
N MET A 79 -2.91 -5.52 6.78
CA MET A 79 -3.25 -5.04 5.43
C MET A 79 -2.23 -5.53 4.41
N VAL A 80 -2.69 -6.03 3.28
CA VAL A 80 -1.87 -6.37 2.11
C VAL A 80 -2.33 -5.54 0.93
N VAL A 81 -1.51 -4.58 0.49
CA VAL A 81 -1.86 -3.64 -0.58
C VAL A 81 -0.59 -3.02 -1.18
N GLU A 82 -0.58 -2.85 -2.50
CA GLU A 82 0.50 -2.19 -3.25
C GLU A 82 0.32 -0.67 -3.35
N GLU A 83 -0.92 -0.20 -3.26
CA GLU A 83 -1.24 1.22 -3.43
C GLU A 83 -0.69 2.05 -2.25
N PRO A 84 0.17 3.04 -2.53
CA PRO A 84 0.67 3.92 -1.50
C PRO A 84 -0.45 4.74 -0.83
N SER A 85 -0.17 5.23 0.37
CA SER A 85 -1.05 6.07 1.19
C SER A 85 -2.26 5.35 1.78
N VAL A 86 -2.66 4.16 1.29
CA VAL A 86 -3.81 3.42 1.84
C VAL A 86 -3.64 3.15 3.34
N VAL A 87 -2.56 2.46 3.72
CA VAL A 87 -2.28 2.10 5.13
C VAL A 87 -2.10 3.35 6.01
N ALA A 88 -1.46 4.39 5.49
CA ALA A 88 -1.25 5.64 6.21
C ALA A 88 -2.57 6.41 6.41
N GLY A 89 -3.42 6.44 5.38
CA GLY A 89 -4.74 7.06 5.37
C GLY A 89 -5.65 6.46 6.43
N VAL A 90 -5.82 5.13 6.42
CA VAL A 90 -6.63 4.45 7.44
C VAL A 90 -6.09 4.65 8.85
N SER A 91 -4.76 4.63 9.03
CA SER A 91 -4.13 4.83 10.36
C SER A 91 -4.38 6.23 10.91
N SER A 92 -4.34 7.24 10.02
CA SER A 92 -4.61 8.64 10.33
C SER A 92 -6.11 8.88 10.63
N ALA A 93 -6.98 8.27 9.83
CA ALA A 93 -8.42 8.28 10.05
C ALA A 93 -8.78 7.65 11.41
N ALA A 94 -8.24 6.47 11.70
CA ALA A 94 -8.46 5.79 12.98
C ALA A 94 -7.96 6.63 14.16
N LYS A 95 -6.77 7.24 14.05
CA LYS A 95 -6.26 8.17 15.08
C LYS A 95 -7.20 9.35 15.32
N THR A 96 -7.79 9.90 14.26
CA THR A 96 -8.77 11.01 14.36
C THR A 96 -10.07 10.53 15.02
N ALA A 97 -10.59 9.37 14.60
CA ALA A 97 -11.80 8.77 15.16
C ALA A 97 -11.68 8.48 16.67
N ARG A 98 -10.49 8.10 17.16
CA ARG A 98 -10.25 7.84 18.59
C ARG A 98 -10.59 9.03 19.48
N ILE A 99 -10.52 10.27 18.98
CA ILE A 99 -10.82 11.48 19.77
C ILE A 99 -12.25 11.42 20.32
N ALA A 100 -13.19 10.84 19.57
CA ALA A 100 -14.57 10.62 19.97
C ALA A 100 -14.90 9.17 20.37
N GLY A 101 -13.90 8.37 20.71
CA GLY A 101 -14.09 6.98 21.17
C GLY A 101 -13.92 5.90 20.09
N GLY A 102 -13.66 6.28 18.83
CA GLY A 102 -13.44 5.34 17.72
C GLY A 102 -14.71 5.01 16.95
N PHE A 103 -14.74 3.80 16.37
CA PHE A 103 -15.83 3.30 15.57
C PHE A 103 -16.80 2.46 16.42
N LYS A 104 -18.07 2.46 16.02
CA LYS A 104 -19.06 1.48 16.47
C LYS A 104 -19.43 0.61 15.28
N ALA A 105 -19.59 -0.68 15.49
CA ALA A 105 -19.94 -1.61 14.44
C ALA A 105 -20.88 -2.69 14.96
N THR A 106 -21.78 -3.15 14.10
CA THR A 106 -22.69 -4.26 14.37
C THR A 106 -22.89 -5.05 13.10
N SER A 107 -22.94 -6.37 13.20
CA SER A 107 -23.30 -7.24 12.08
C SER A 107 -24.65 -7.95 12.29
N THR A 108 -25.33 -8.28 11.19
CA THR A 108 -26.37 -9.33 11.21
C THR A 108 -25.73 -10.71 11.38
N ASP A 109 -26.56 -11.74 11.48
CA ASP A 109 -26.08 -13.12 11.48
C ASP A 109 -25.31 -13.45 10.19
N PRO A 110 -24.28 -14.32 10.24
CA PRO A 110 -23.42 -14.65 9.10
C PRO A 110 -24.11 -15.63 8.14
N VAL A 111 -25.24 -15.20 7.58
CA VAL A 111 -26.09 -15.98 6.67
C VAL A 111 -25.63 -15.80 5.23
N LEU A 112 -25.43 -16.92 4.54
CA LEU A 112 -25.15 -16.99 3.12
C LEU A 112 -26.35 -17.64 2.39
N ILE A 113 -26.64 -17.16 1.18
CA ILE A 113 -27.75 -17.66 0.37
C ILE A 113 -27.22 -18.74 -0.59
N GLY A 114 -27.85 -19.91 -0.57
CA GLY A 114 -27.72 -20.93 -1.62
C GLY A 114 -28.89 -20.86 -2.59
N GLN A 115 -28.66 -20.97 -3.90
CA GLN A 115 -29.69 -20.92 -4.93
C GLN A 115 -29.82 -22.26 -5.65
N ILE A 116 -31.06 -22.74 -5.77
CA ILE A 116 -31.43 -23.84 -6.65
C ILE A 116 -32.38 -23.29 -7.70
N GLN A 117 -31.92 -23.21 -8.95
CA GLN A 117 -32.75 -22.80 -10.07
C GLN A 117 -33.46 -24.01 -10.66
N LEU A 118 -34.79 -23.96 -10.68
CA LEU A 118 -35.65 -24.93 -11.34
C LEU A 118 -36.12 -24.40 -12.70
N VAL A 119 -36.00 -25.26 -13.70
CA VAL A 119 -36.46 -25.04 -15.07
C VAL A 119 -37.43 -26.15 -15.48
N ASP A 120 -38.01 -26.02 -16.67
CA ASP A 120 -39.03 -26.93 -17.19
C ASP A 120 -40.29 -27.01 -16.30
N ILE A 121 -40.58 -25.91 -15.59
CA ILE A 121 -41.77 -25.73 -14.77
C ILE A 121 -42.93 -25.22 -15.64
N ALA A 122 -43.98 -26.03 -15.80
CA ALA A 122 -45.16 -25.64 -16.56
C ALA A 122 -45.96 -24.53 -15.87
N GLU A 123 -46.25 -24.73 -14.57
CA GLU A 123 -46.99 -23.79 -13.73
C GLU A 123 -46.20 -23.52 -12.43
N PRO A 124 -45.77 -22.27 -12.16
CA PRO A 124 -44.89 -21.99 -11.03
C PRO A 124 -45.63 -21.95 -9.69
N ASP A 125 -46.91 -21.59 -9.67
CA ASP A 125 -47.66 -21.41 -8.42
C ASP A 125 -47.86 -22.73 -7.66
N PRO A 126 -48.28 -23.84 -8.31
CA PRO A 126 -48.33 -25.14 -7.66
C PRO A 126 -46.95 -25.60 -7.16
N ALA A 127 -45.89 -25.39 -7.94
CA ALA A 127 -44.53 -25.76 -7.56
C ALA A 127 -44.05 -24.97 -6.33
N VAL A 128 -44.27 -23.66 -6.30
CA VAL A 128 -43.93 -22.79 -5.17
C VAL A 128 -44.73 -23.19 -3.92
N GLN A 129 -46.03 -23.45 -4.04
CA GLN A 129 -46.85 -23.90 -2.92
C GLN A 129 -46.38 -25.24 -2.34
N ALA A 130 -46.05 -26.20 -3.20
CA ALA A 130 -45.55 -27.50 -2.79
C ALA A 130 -44.17 -27.39 -2.09
N LEU A 131 -43.26 -26.58 -2.64
CA LEU A 131 -41.96 -26.33 -2.02
C LEU A 131 -42.08 -25.60 -0.69
N PHE A 132 -42.97 -24.61 -0.60
CA PHE A 132 -43.23 -23.89 0.64
C PHE A 132 -43.79 -24.81 1.73
N ALA A 133 -44.72 -25.70 1.38
CA ALA A 133 -45.27 -26.69 2.31
C ALA A 133 -44.22 -27.73 2.78
N ALA A 134 -43.16 -27.94 2.00
CA ALA A 134 -42.05 -28.83 2.32
C ALA A 134 -40.83 -28.10 2.92
N SER A 135 -40.96 -26.84 3.33
CA SER A 135 -39.81 -26.03 3.79
C SER A 135 -39.08 -26.67 4.97
N ASP A 136 -39.82 -27.14 5.98
CA ASP A 136 -39.24 -27.77 7.18
C ASP A 136 -38.48 -29.05 6.82
N GLU A 137 -39.07 -29.89 5.97
CA GLU A 137 -38.44 -31.12 5.46
C GLU A 137 -37.12 -30.81 4.72
N LEU A 138 -37.12 -29.79 3.85
CA LEU A 138 -35.95 -29.39 3.08
C LEU A 138 -34.86 -28.78 3.97
N ILE A 139 -35.24 -28.04 5.01
CA ILE A 139 -34.31 -27.48 6.00
C ILE A 139 -33.68 -28.60 6.85
N GLU A 140 -34.47 -29.59 7.28
CA GLU A 140 -33.97 -30.77 7.98
C GLU A 140 -32.96 -31.53 7.11
N LEU A 141 -33.33 -31.83 5.86
CA LEU A 141 -32.43 -32.49 4.91
C LEU A 141 -31.14 -31.68 4.67
N ALA A 142 -31.25 -30.37 4.52
CA ALA A 142 -30.09 -29.49 4.37
C ALA A 142 -29.14 -29.56 5.59
N ASN A 143 -29.71 -29.63 6.78
CA ASN A 143 -28.94 -29.71 8.03
C ASN A 143 -28.30 -31.08 8.26
N ASP A 144 -28.96 -32.17 7.83
CA ASP A 144 -28.41 -33.54 7.86
C ASP A 144 -27.18 -33.70 6.98
N LEU A 145 -27.05 -32.91 5.90
CA LEU A 145 -25.87 -32.86 5.06
C LEU A 145 -24.68 -32.16 5.74
N GLN A 146 -24.92 -31.37 6.79
CA GLN A 146 -23.91 -30.56 7.49
C GLN A 146 -24.00 -30.70 9.02
N PRO A 147 -23.90 -31.92 9.58
CA PRO A 147 -24.16 -32.18 11.01
C PRO A 147 -23.16 -31.45 11.91
N ASN A 148 -21.91 -31.27 11.47
CA ASN A 148 -20.88 -30.53 12.21
C ASN A 148 -21.18 -29.03 12.29
N LEU A 149 -21.79 -28.45 11.25
CA LEU A 149 -22.20 -27.05 11.26
C LEU A 149 -23.39 -26.86 12.19
N LEU A 150 -24.39 -27.74 12.11
CA LEU A 150 -25.55 -27.75 13.00
C LEU A 150 -25.14 -27.90 14.46
N ALA A 151 -24.22 -28.82 14.78
CA ALA A 151 -23.71 -29.02 16.14
C ALA A 151 -22.98 -27.79 16.72
N ARG A 152 -22.43 -26.92 15.86
CA ARG A 152 -21.83 -25.62 16.24
C ARG A 152 -22.86 -24.50 16.30
N GLY A 153 -24.14 -24.85 16.22
CA GLY A 153 -25.26 -23.93 16.20
C GLY A 153 -25.51 -23.28 14.84
N GLY A 154 -24.77 -23.59 13.76
CA GLY A 154 -25.02 -23.09 12.40
C GLY A 154 -26.14 -23.86 11.68
N GLY A 155 -26.17 -23.79 10.35
CA GLY A 155 -27.05 -24.61 9.50
C GLY A 155 -28.08 -23.82 8.70
N ALA A 156 -28.87 -24.53 7.89
CA ALA A 156 -30.01 -23.97 7.17
C ALA A 156 -31.07 -23.47 8.15
N ARG A 157 -31.66 -22.31 7.84
CA ARG A 157 -32.62 -21.58 8.69
C ARG A 157 -33.96 -21.40 8.05
N GLU A 158 -33.95 -21.06 6.78
CA GLU A 158 -35.12 -20.55 6.09
C GLU A 158 -34.99 -20.86 4.59
N ILE A 159 -36.12 -20.97 3.93
CA ILE A 159 -36.23 -21.07 2.48
C ILE A 159 -37.04 -19.88 1.96
N GLU A 160 -36.52 -19.21 0.93
CA GLU A 160 -37.27 -18.20 0.16
C GLU A 160 -37.50 -18.73 -1.26
N LEU A 161 -38.65 -18.38 -1.85
CA LEU A 161 -39.04 -18.87 -3.18
C LEU A 161 -39.38 -17.71 -4.10
N PHE A 162 -38.78 -17.70 -5.27
CA PHE A 162 -38.97 -16.68 -6.28
C PHE A 162 -39.42 -17.28 -7.60
N LYS A 163 -40.32 -16.61 -8.31
CA LYS A 163 -40.75 -16.98 -9.66
C LYS A 163 -40.36 -15.89 -10.64
N TYR A 164 -39.74 -16.29 -11.75
CA TYR A 164 -39.31 -15.37 -12.79
C TYR A 164 -39.76 -15.86 -14.17
N ARG A 165 -39.94 -14.90 -15.09
CA ARG A 165 -40.05 -15.19 -16.53
C ARG A 165 -38.67 -15.04 -17.16
N LEU A 166 -38.25 -16.08 -17.87
CA LEU A 166 -37.07 -16.02 -18.74
C LEU A 166 -37.35 -15.18 -19.99
N PRO A 167 -36.32 -14.71 -20.72
CA PRO A 167 -36.51 -13.94 -21.95
C PRO A 167 -37.33 -14.65 -23.03
N ASP A 168 -37.29 -15.99 -23.06
CA ASP A 168 -38.10 -16.82 -23.97
C ASP A 168 -39.55 -17.02 -23.49
N GLY A 169 -39.92 -16.35 -22.40
CA GLY A 169 -41.23 -16.41 -21.80
C GLY A 169 -41.47 -17.65 -20.94
N LYS A 170 -40.54 -18.59 -20.75
CA LYS A 170 -40.74 -19.75 -19.86
C LYS A 170 -40.66 -19.35 -18.39
N TRP A 171 -41.32 -20.14 -17.54
CA TRP A 171 -41.22 -19.99 -16.09
C TRP A 171 -39.94 -20.64 -15.55
N THR A 172 -39.34 -19.99 -14.56
CA THR A 172 -38.30 -20.57 -13.71
C THR A 172 -38.63 -20.23 -12.26
N VAL A 173 -38.38 -21.18 -11.35
CA VAL A 173 -38.52 -21.00 -9.91
C VAL A 173 -37.12 -21.06 -9.32
N VAL A 174 -36.78 -20.11 -8.45
CA VAL A 174 -35.49 -20.09 -7.75
C VAL A 174 -35.78 -20.25 -6.26
N LEU A 175 -35.28 -21.35 -5.71
CA LEU A 175 -35.30 -21.61 -4.28
C LEU A 175 -34.02 -21.06 -3.67
N HIS A 176 -34.15 -20.19 -2.68
CA HIS A 176 -33.06 -19.79 -1.81
C HIS A 176 -33.08 -20.62 -0.54
N VAL A 177 -31.93 -21.13 -0.11
CA VAL A 177 -31.71 -21.68 1.23
C VAL A 177 -30.80 -20.75 2.00
N LEU A 178 -31.26 -20.25 3.14
CA LEU A 178 -30.51 -19.32 3.99
C LEU A 178 -29.74 -20.12 5.02
N VAL A 179 -28.40 -20.09 4.93
CA VAL A 179 -27.52 -20.93 5.73
C VAL A 179 -26.64 -20.05 6.62
N ASP A 180 -26.75 -20.23 7.93
CA ASP A 180 -25.82 -19.66 8.91
C ASP A 180 -24.54 -20.48 8.91
N THR A 181 -23.46 -19.91 8.35
CA THR A 181 -22.19 -20.61 8.17
C THR A 181 -21.21 -20.34 9.31
N ARG A 182 -21.65 -19.65 10.37
CA ARG A 182 -20.83 -19.27 11.52
C ARG A 182 -19.51 -18.63 11.07
N ASP A 183 -18.39 -19.17 11.51
CA ASP A 183 -17.04 -18.63 11.29
C ASP A 183 -16.43 -19.00 9.94
N ALA A 184 -17.09 -19.82 9.13
CA ALA A 184 -16.64 -20.15 7.78
C ALA A 184 -17.18 -19.13 6.77
N MET A 185 -16.44 -18.85 5.70
CA MET A 185 -16.96 -18.10 4.56
C MET A 185 -18.22 -18.77 3.98
N GLY A 186 -18.18 -20.10 3.81
CA GLY A 186 -19.38 -20.92 3.64
C GLY A 186 -19.72 -21.36 2.22
N ALA A 187 -18.95 -20.96 1.19
CA ALA A 187 -19.24 -21.29 -0.21
C ALA A 187 -19.41 -22.81 -0.44
N ASN A 188 -18.44 -23.62 -0.04
CA ASN A 188 -18.50 -25.08 -0.21
C ASN A 188 -19.65 -25.72 0.58
N ILE A 189 -19.90 -25.23 1.80
CA ILE A 189 -21.00 -25.72 2.66
C ILE A 189 -22.33 -25.51 1.95
N VAL A 190 -22.58 -24.29 1.47
CA VAL A 190 -23.84 -23.93 0.81
C VAL A 190 -24.00 -24.69 -0.51
N ASN A 191 -22.94 -24.83 -1.31
CA ASN A 191 -23.00 -25.60 -2.55
C ASN A 191 -23.34 -27.08 -2.29
N THR A 192 -22.70 -27.71 -1.29
CA THR A 192 -23.03 -29.09 -0.89
C THR A 192 -24.49 -29.22 -0.44
N ILE A 193 -25.01 -28.25 0.31
CA ILE A 193 -26.44 -28.22 0.69
C ILE A 193 -27.32 -28.15 -0.57
N CYS A 194 -27.06 -27.19 -1.47
CA CYS A 194 -27.84 -27.02 -2.69
C CYS A 194 -27.80 -28.27 -3.57
N GLU A 195 -26.65 -28.91 -3.71
CA GLU A 195 -26.49 -30.16 -4.46
C GLU A 195 -27.25 -31.33 -3.82
N GLY A 196 -27.17 -31.46 -2.50
CA GLY A 196 -27.78 -32.57 -1.78
C GLY A 196 -29.29 -32.50 -1.69
N ILE A 197 -29.88 -31.30 -1.54
CA ILE A 197 -31.35 -31.16 -1.48
C ILE A 197 -32.01 -31.08 -2.86
N ALA A 198 -31.26 -30.77 -3.93
CA ALA A 198 -31.80 -30.59 -5.27
C ALA A 198 -32.68 -31.75 -5.78
N PRO A 199 -32.30 -33.04 -5.63
CA PRO A 199 -33.17 -34.14 -6.08
C PRO A 199 -34.55 -34.15 -5.43
N ARG A 200 -34.62 -33.77 -4.14
CA ARG A 200 -35.90 -33.67 -3.43
C ARG A 200 -36.71 -32.47 -3.90
N VAL A 201 -36.05 -31.34 -4.11
CA VAL A 201 -36.66 -30.12 -4.69
C VAL A 201 -37.23 -30.40 -6.09
N GLU A 202 -36.51 -31.10 -6.95
CA GLU A 202 -36.98 -31.53 -8.28
C GLU A 202 -38.24 -32.39 -8.20
N ALA A 203 -38.24 -33.38 -7.29
CA ALA A 203 -39.38 -34.27 -7.10
C ALA A 203 -40.64 -33.54 -6.59
N ILE A 204 -40.49 -32.55 -5.70
CA ILE A 204 -41.61 -31.75 -5.19
C ILE A 204 -42.17 -30.84 -6.29
N ALA A 205 -41.29 -30.15 -7.00
CA ALA A 205 -41.67 -29.13 -7.97
C ALA A 205 -42.07 -29.70 -9.34
N SER A 206 -41.82 -30.98 -9.60
CA SER A 206 -41.95 -31.60 -10.92
C SER A 206 -41.20 -30.83 -12.01
N GLY A 207 -39.98 -30.40 -11.68
CA GLY A 207 -39.09 -29.66 -12.56
C GLY A 207 -37.66 -30.21 -12.53
N ARG A 208 -36.75 -29.49 -13.18
CA ARG A 208 -35.33 -29.88 -13.27
C ARG A 208 -34.45 -28.79 -12.67
N ALA A 209 -33.54 -29.16 -11.79
CA ALA A 209 -32.54 -28.27 -11.21
C ALA A 209 -31.42 -28.01 -12.24
N CYS A 210 -31.17 -26.73 -12.50
CA CYS A 210 -30.13 -26.28 -13.43
C CYS A 210 -28.90 -25.77 -12.68
N LEU A 211 -29.06 -24.70 -11.88
CA LEU A 211 -28.01 -24.12 -11.05
C LEU A 211 -28.21 -24.53 -9.59
N LYS A 212 -27.11 -24.85 -8.90
CA LYS A 212 -27.04 -25.24 -7.48
C LYS A 212 -25.80 -24.59 -6.89
N ILE A 213 -25.92 -23.32 -6.52
CA ILE A 213 -24.74 -22.48 -6.27
C ILE A 213 -25.08 -21.39 -5.25
N LEU A 214 -24.11 -20.99 -4.43
CA LEU A 214 -24.26 -19.80 -3.59
C LEU A 214 -24.55 -18.52 -4.41
N SER A 215 -25.17 -17.54 -3.76
CA SER A 215 -25.19 -16.15 -4.20
C SER A 215 -24.08 -15.37 -3.51
N ASN A 216 -23.28 -14.62 -4.29
CA ASN A 216 -22.30 -13.67 -3.73
C ASN A 216 -22.94 -12.35 -3.29
N LEU A 217 -24.19 -12.06 -3.68
CA LEU A 217 -24.94 -10.97 -3.06
C LEU A 217 -25.34 -11.42 -1.64
N ALA A 218 -24.42 -11.26 -0.69
CA ALA A 218 -24.55 -11.70 0.70
C ALA A 218 -25.33 -10.68 1.54
N ASP A 219 -26.46 -10.19 1.05
CA ASP A 219 -27.26 -9.12 1.66
C ASP A 219 -27.96 -9.51 2.99
N LYS A 220 -27.81 -10.76 3.42
CA LYS A 220 -28.18 -11.26 4.76
C LYS A 220 -27.03 -11.18 5.78
N SER A 221 -25.80 -10.90 5.33
CA SER A 221 -24.59 -10.72 6.14
C SER A 221 -24.11 -9.25 6.08
N LEU A 222 -24.92 -8.33 6.62
CA LEU A 222 -24.65 -6.89 6.59
C LEU A 222 -23.84 -6.47 7.80
N VAL A 223 -22.85 -5.63 7.54
CA VAL A 223 -22.11 -4.88 8.56
C VAL A 223 -22.56 -3.43 8.48
N THR A 224 -22.95 -2.88 9.63
CA THR A 224 -23.11 -1.44 9.82
C THR A 224 -21.96 -0.95 10.69
N ALA A 225 -21.18 0.02 10.21
CA ALA A 225 -20.17 0.69 11.03
C ALA A 225 -20.37 2.20 10.97
N SER A 226 -20.11 2.88 12.09
CA SER A 226 -20.26 4.33 12.20
C SER A 226 -19.15 4.98 13.00
N VAL A 227 -18.98 6.29 12.77
CA VAL A 227 -17.95 7.10 13.41
C VAL A 227 -18.47 8.52 13.64
N LYS A 228 -18.12 9.08 14.79
CA LYS A 228 -18.26 10.52 15.07
C LYS A 228 -16.88 11.16 15.00
N ILE A 229 -16.76 12.25 14.26
CA ILE A 229 -15.52 13.02 14.18
C ILE A 229 -15.80 14.42 14.73
N PRO A 230 -15.19 14.79 15.88
CA PRO A 230 -15.34 16.12 16.43
C PRO A 230 -14.85 17.17 15.45
N LEU A 231 -15.54 18.30 15.38
CA LEU A 231 -15.17 19.41 14.50
C LEU A 231 -13.69 19.81 14.67
N ALA A 232 -13.21 19.88 15.92
CA ALA A 232 -11.81 20.19 16.23
C ALA A 232 -10.78 19.20 15.61
N GLY A 233 -11.18 17.97 15.28
CA GLY A 233 -10.33 16.96 14.63
C GLY A 233 -10.23 17.11 13.10
N LEU A 234 -11.05 17.97 12.49
CA LEU A 234 -11.15 18.12 11.04
C LEU A 234 -10.24 19.20 10.46
N ALA A 235 -9.96 20.26 11.23
CA ALA A 235 -9.14 21.38 10.79
C ALA A 235 -7.80 20.94 10.16
N ARG A 236 -7.40 21.64 9.11
CA ARG A 236 -6.12 21.46 8.40
C ARG A 236 -5.54 22.82 8.05
N GLU A 237 -4.26 22.84 7.70
CA GLU A 237 -3.59 24.07 7.30
C GLU A 237 -4.31 24.67 6.09
N GLY A 238 -4.79 25.91 6.22
CA GLY A 238 -5.56 26.59 5.18
C GLY A 238 -7.04 26.20 5.07
N PHE A 239 -7.56 25.25 5.86
CA PHE A 239 -8.97 24.81 5.82
C PHE A 239 -9.61 24.79 7.22
N SER A 240 -10.70 25.54 7.39
CA SER A 240 -11.48 25.51 8.62
C SER A 240 -12.15 24.14 8.80
N ALA A 241 -12.40 23.76 10.06
CA ALA A 241 -13.05 22.49 10.36
C ALA A 241 -14.44 22.36 9.73
N ASP A 242 -15.24 23.43 9.75
CA ASP A 242 -16.56 23.49 9.11
C ASP A 242 -16.47 23.27 7.59
N ALA A 243 -15.52 23.93 6.92
CA ALA A 243 -15.34 23.76 5.48
C ALA A 243 -14.96 22.31 5.12
N VAL A 244 -14.12 21.66 5.92
CA VAL A 244 -13.77 20.24 5.72
C VAL A 244 -14.97 19.34 5.96
N ARG A 245 -15.73 19.57 7.04
CA ARG A 245 -16.96 18.81 7.35
C ARG A 245 -17.95 18.91 6.20
N ASP A 246 -18.31 20.13 5.82
CA ASP A 246 -19.34 20.39 4.82
C ASP A 246 -18.90 19.92 3.44
N GLY A 247 -17.59 20.03 3.13
CA GLY A 247 -17.00 19.44 1.94
C GLY A 247 -17.14 17.92 1.90
N ILE A 248 -16.91 17.21 3.01
CA ILE A 248 -17.08 15.75 3.08
C ILE A 248 -18.55 15.36 2.85
N VAL A 249 -19.50 16.07 3.46
CA VAL A 249 -20.94 15.84 3.27
C VAL A 249 -21.30 16.04 1.80
N LEU A 250 -20.90 17.15 1.20
CA LEU A 250 -21.15 17.45 -0.20
C LEU A 250 -20.51 16.41 -1.14
N ALA A 251 -19.29 15.96 -0.83
CA ALA A 251 -18.60 14.92 -1.60
C ALA A 251 -19.32 13.55 -1.53
N ASN A 252 -20.02 13.27 -0.43
CA ASN A 252 -20.88 12.09 -0.32
C ASN A 252 -22.20 12.26 -1.08
N GLU A 253 -22.77 13.47 -1.10
CA GLU A 253 -24.00 13.75 -1.86
C GLU A 253 -23.79 13.54 -3.37
N ILE A 254 -22.69 14.04 -3.94
CA ILE A 254 -22.37 13.80 -5.36
C ILE A 254 -22.20 12.29 -5.66
N ALA A 255 -21.62 11.53 -4.74
CA ALA A 255 -21.50 10.07 -4.86
C ALA A 255 -22.83 9.32 -4.76
N ASN A 256 -23.90 9.95 -4.28
CA ASN A 256 -25.24 9.35 -4.23
C ASN A 256 -26.09 9.65 -5.49
N ILE A 257 -25.73 10.67 -6.26
CA ILE A 257 -26.47 11.09 -7.46
C ILE A 257 -25.74 10.77 -8.77
N ASP A 258 -24.41 10.70 -8.76
CA ASP A 258 -23.59 10.42 -9.94
C ASP A 258 -22.87 9.06 -9.82
N PRO A 259 -23.25 8.06 -10.64
CA PRO A 259 -22.60 6.75 -10.66
C PRO A 259 -21.09 6.79 -10.95
N TYR A 260 -20.61 7.77 -11.73
CA TYR A 260 -19.18 7.92 -12.00
C TYR A 260 -18.42 8.23 -10.71
N ARG A 261 -18.93 9.19 -9.93
CA ARG A 261 -18.35 9.50 -8.62
C ARG A 261 -18.55 8.37 -7.62
N ALA A 262 -19.73 7.74 -7.59
CA ALA A 262 -20.02 6.60 -6.74
C ALA A 262 -19.01 5.46 -6.93
N ALA A 263 -18.61 5.18 -8.18
CA ALA A 263 -17.64 4.14 -8.48
C ALA A 263 -16.28 4.43 -7.82
N THR A 264 -15.76 5.65 -7.95
CA THR A 264 -14.50 6.04 -7.30
C THR A 264 -14.63 6.11 -5.78
N HIS A 265 -15.78 6.55 -5.28
CA HIS A 265 -16.07 6.62 -3.84
C HIS A 265 -16.05 5.23 -3.18
N ASN A 266 -16.72 4.26 -3.81
CA ASN A 266 -16.75 2.89 -3.32
C ASN A 266 -15.41 2.18 -3.55
N LYS A 267 -14.70 2.42 -4.65
CA LYS A 267 -13.31 1.94 -4.82
C LYS A 267 -12.43 2.35 -3.64
N GLY A 268 -12.57 3.60 -3.19
CA GLY A 268 -11.86 4.10 -2.00
C GLY A 268 -12.18 3.29 -0.73
N ILE A 269 -13.43 2.87 -0.53
CA ILE A 269 -13.82 1.97 0.58
C ILE A 269 -13.09 0.62 0.43
N MET A 270 -13.14 0.05 -0.77
CA MET A 270 -12.61 -1.28 -1.05
C MET A 270 -11.09 -1.37 -0.94
N ASN A 271 -10.35 -0.29 -1.20
CA ASN A 271 -8.91 -0.20 -0.90
C ASN A 271 -8.57 -0.62 0.56
N GLY A 272 -9.44 -0.27 1.51
CA GLY A 272 -9.26 -0.67 2.90
C GLY A 272 -9.74 -2.10 3.17
N ILE A 273 -10.95 -2.43 2.71
CA ILE A 273 -11.60 -3.72 2.95
C ILE A 273 -10.79 -4.87 2.33
N ASP A 274 -10.42 -4.74 1.06
CA ASP A 274 -9.70 -5.78 0.32
C ASP A 274 -8.32 -6.02 0.89
N ALA A 275 -7.65 -4.96 1.34
CA ALA A 275 -6.35 -5.09 1.98
C ALA A 275 -6.41 -5.98 3.24
N VAL A 276 -7.50 -5.89 4.01
CA VAL A 276 -7.73 -6.77 5.17
C VAL A 276 -8.17 -8.16 4.71
N ALA A 277 -9.02 -8.27 3.69
CA ALA A 277 -9.45 -9.56 3.14
C ALA A 277 -8.23 -10.39 2.68
N ILE A 278 -7.33 -9.80 1.90
CA ILE A 278 -6.10 -10.43 1.43
C ILE A 278 -5.19 -10.81 2.61
N ALA A 279 -4.96 -9.87 3.54
CA ALA A 279 -4.09 -10.10 4.70
C ALA A 279 -4.60 -11.23 5.62
N THR A 280 -5.90 -11.51 5.59
CA THR A 280 -6.52 -12.59 6.37
C THR A 280 -6.84 -13.83 5.55
N GLY A 281 -6.49 -13.87 4.26
CA GLY A 281 -6.71 -15.01 3.36
C GLY A 281 -8.15 -15.22 2.90
N ASN A 282 -8.99 -14.19 2.99
CA ASN A 282 -10.37 -14.19 2.54
C ASN A 282 -10.50 -13.88 1.03
N ASP A 283 -11.59 -14.33 0.41
CA ASP A 283 -11.87 -14.07 -1.00
C ASP A 283 -12.37 -12.62 -1.18
N TRP A 284 -11.47 -11.73 -1.59
CA TRP A 284 -11.83 -10.33 -1.84
C TRP A 284 -12.80 -10.16 -3.01
N ARG A 285 -12.84 -11.07 -4.00
CA ARG A 285 -13.76 -10.97 -5.14
C ARG A 285 -15.19 -11.18 -4.70
N ALA A 286 -15.42 -12.09 -3.75
CA ALA A 286 -16.75 -12.31 -3.17
C ALA A 286 -17.23 -11.06 -2.40
N VAL A 287 -16.33 -10.43 -1.63
CA VAL A 287 -16.64 -9.19 -0.88
C VAL A 287 -16.92 -8.03 -1.84
N GLU A 288 -16.07 -7.84 -2.86
CA GLU A 288 -16.25 -6.82 -3.90
C GLU A 288 -17.58 -6.98 -4.65
N ALA A 289 -17.87 -8.20 -5.13
CA ALA A 289 -19.11 -8.47 -5.84
C ALA A 289 -20.34 -8.16 -4.98
N ALA A 290 -20.31 -8.52 -3.69
CA ALA A 290 -21.39 -8.24 -2.76
C ALA A 290 -21.56 -6.73 -2.52
N ALA A 291 -20.47 -6.03 -2.22
CA ALA A 291 -20.45 -4.60 -1.94
C ALA A 291 -20.98 -3.78 -3.12
N HIS A 292 -20.45 -4.05 -4.33
CA HIS A 292 -20.85 -3.34 -5.53
C HIS A 292 -22.27 -3.67 -6.00
N ALA A 293 -22.73 -4.91 -5.87
CA ALA A 293 -24.12 -5.26 -6.16
C ALA A 293 -25.08 -4.57 -5.16
N TYR A 294 -24.72 -4.55 -3.88
CA TYR A 294 -25.51 -3.89 -2.84
C TYR A 294 -25.57 -2.37 -3.01
N ALA A 295 -24.51 -1.75 -3.53
CA ALA A 295 -24.50 -0.33 -3.91
C ALA A 295 -25.54 0.01 -5.00
N ALA A 296 -25.98 -0.97 -5.79
CA ALA A 296 -26.99 -0.81 -6.84
C ALA A 296 -28.40 -1.34 -6.45
N ARG A 297 -28.61 -1.80 -5.21
CA ARG A 297 -29.87 -2.42 -4.76
C ARG A 297 -31.14 -1.58 -4.99
N GLY A 298 -31.00 -0.27 -5.08
CA GLY A 298 -32.10 0.68 -5.34
C GLY A 298 -32.31 1.02 -6.82
N GLY A 299 -31.78 0.23 -7.76
CA GLY A 299 -31.89 0.42 -9.21
C GLY A 299 -30.89 1.41 -9.82
N THR A 300 -30.12 2.13 -8.99
CA THR A 300 -29.03 2.99 -9.42
C THR A 300 -27.84 2.76 -8.49
N TYR A 301 -26.63 2.72 -9.05
CA TYR A 301 -25.41 2.53 -8.31
C TYR A 301 -25.04 3.80 -7.53
N ARG A 302 -24.88 3.70 -6.21
CA ARG A 302 -24.71 4.83 -5.26
C ARG A 302 -23.58 4.57 -4.26
N ALA A 303 -23.27 5.57 -3.43
CA ALA A 303 -22.35 5.44 -2.31
C ALA A 303 -22.82 4.37 -1.31
N LEU A 304 -21.87 3.61 -0.75
CA LEU A 304 -22.13 2.67 0.37
C LEU A 304 -22.15 3.37 1.74
N THR A 305 -21.75 4.65 1.79
CA THR A 305 -21.68 5.45 3.02
C THR A 305 -22.69 6.59 3.04
N SER A 306 -22.99 7.06 4.25
CA SER A 306 -23.64 8.33 4.51
C SER A 306 -22.72 9.20 5.37
N TRP A 307 -22.60 10.48 5.02
CA TRP A 307 -21.91 11.49 5.82
C TRP A 307 -22.87 12.64 6.09
N THR A 308 -23.06 12.99 7.36
CA THR A 308 -24.05 13.98 7.81
C THR A 308 -23.49 14.84 8.94
N VAL A 309 -24.15 15.97 9.21
CA VAL A 309 -23.83 16.87 10.31
C VAL A 309 -24.75 16.56 11.49
N GLU A 310 -24.16 16.27 12.65
CA GLU A 310 -24.91 16.06 13.90
C GLU A 310 -25.43 17.40 14.45
N SER A 311 -26.42 17.33 15.34
CA SER A 311 -27.00 18.52 15.98
C SER A 311 -25.99 19.41 16.75
N ASN A 312 -24.87 18.84 17.18
CA ASN A 312 -23.78 19.56 17.85
C ASN A 312 -22.73 20.13 16.87
N GLY A 313 -22.90 19.95 15.56
CA GLY A 313 -22.00 20.42 14.51
C GLY A 313 -20.87 19.45 14.14
N ASP A 314 -20.78 18.28 14.79
CA ASP A 314 -19.78 17.26 14.45
C ASP A 314 -20.15 16.49 13.18
N LEU A 315 -19.16 15.82 12.59
CA LEU A 315 -19.36 14.96 11.42
C LEU A 315 -19.72 13.55 11.87
N TYR A 316 -20.82 13.00 11.35
CA TYR A 316 -21.20 11.59 11.51
C TYR A 316 -21.08 10.86 10.18
N GLY A 317 -20.35 9.74 10.19
CA GLY A 317 -20.21 8.83 9.06
C GLY A 317 -20.77 7.46 9.39
N GLU A 318 -21.41 6.84 8.41
CA GLU A 318 -21.95 5.49 8.50
C GLU A 318 -21.70 4.73 7.20
N ILE A 319 -21.45 3.43 7.29
CA ILE A 319 -21.39 2.49 6.15
C ILE A 319 -22.31 1.32 6.42
N VAL A 320 -23.05 0.88 5.40
CA VAL A 320 -23.78 -0.39 5.40
C VAL A 320 -23.32 -1.20 4.19
N VAL A 321 -22.66 -2.32 4.43
CA VAL A 321 -22.01 -3.11 3.38
C VAL A 321 -22.11 -4.62 3.70
N PRO A 322 -22.41 -5.47 2.70
CA PRO A 322 -22.31 -6.92 2.89
C PRO A 322 -20.85 -7.35 3.00
N ILE A 323 -20.49 -8.01 4.09
CA ILE A 323 -19.14 -8.56 4.28
C ILE A 323 -19.27 -9.98 4.84
N LYS A 324 -19.24 -10.97 3.93
CA LYS A 324 -19.16 -12.38 4.31
C LYS A 324 -17.72 -12.86 4.22
N VAL A 325 -17.10 -13.04 5.38
CA VAL A 325 -15.74 -13.58 5.53
C VAL A 325 -15.73 -14.82 6.41
N GLY A 326 -14.57 -15.44 6.54
CA GLY A 326 -14.31 -16.53 7.47
C GLY A 326 -13.02 -16.31 8.27
N VAL A 327 -12.98 -16.94 9.44
CA VAL A 327 -11.78 -17.10 10.28
C VAL A 327 -11.37 -18.59 10.39
N VAL A 328 -12.14 -19.49 9.78
CA VAL A 328 -11.84 -20.91 9.64
C VAL A 328 -12.08 -21.38 8.20
N GLY A 329 -11.24 -22.31 7.72
CA GLY A 329 -11.34 -22.85 6.36
C GLY A 329 -10.00 -23.40 5.87
N GLY A 330 -10.03 -24.26 4.84
CA GLY A 330 -8.83 -24.89 4.29
C GLY A 330 -7.88 -23.88 3.65
N SER A 331 -8.41 -22.93 2.87
CA SER A 331 -7.64 -21.86 2.21
C SER A 331 -7.00 -20.86 3.17
N LEU A 332 -7.63 -20.61 4.33
CA LEU A 332 -7.09 -19.72 5.36
C LEU A 332 -5.87 -20.32 6.08
N LYS A 333 -5.78 -21.65 6.11
CA LYS A 333 -4.66 -22.39 6.72
C LYS A 333 -3.54 -22.70 5.73
N SER A 334 -3.80 -22.65 4.42
CA SER A 334 -2.80 -23.00 3.41
C SER A 334 -1.77 -21.90 3.19
N ASN A 335 -2.07 -20.65 3.54
CA ASN A 335 -1.12 -19.54 3.51
C ASN A 335 -0.67 -19.15 4.93
N PRO A 336 0.62 -19.35 5.30
CA PRO A 336 1.13 -18.99 6.63
C PRO A 336 0.94 -17.51 6.98
N ALA A 337 1.12 -16.60 6.01
CA ALA A 337 0.95 -15.16 6.22
C ALA A 337 -0.51 -14.80 6.59
N ALA A 338 -1.51 -15.45 6.00
CA ALA A 338 -2.92 -15.22 6.33
C ALA A 338 -3.24 -15.58 7.79
N SER A 339 -2.62 -16.64 8.30
CA SER A 339 -2.74 -17.04 9.70
C SER A 339 -2.13 -16.02 10.67
N ILE A 340 -0.99 -15.43 10.30
CA ILE A 340 -0.38 -14.31 11.06
C ILE A 340 -1.31 -13.09 11.01
N GLY A 341 -1.89 -12.78 9.84
CA GLY A 341 -2.86 -11.69 9.70
C GLY A 341 -4.07 -11.85 10.62
N LEU A 342 -4.69 -13.03 10.66
CA LEU A 342 -5.80 -13.31 11.59
C LEU A 342 -5.39 -13.14 13.07
N ARG A 343 -4.17 -13.54 13.45
CA ARG A 343 -3.65 -13.32 14.82
C ARG A 343 -3.46 -11.84 15.12
N ILE A 344 -2.86 -11.08 14.20
CA ILE A 344 -2.70 -9.62 14.32
C ILE A 344 -4.07 -8.94 14.46
N ALA A 345 -5.04 -9.31 13.62
CA ALA A 345 -6.41 -8.80 13.71
C ALA A 345 -7.04 -9.12 15.07
N GLY A 346 -6.74 -10.29 15.65
CA GLY A 346 -7.17 -10.66 17.00
C GLY A 346 -8.69 -10.82 17.16
N THR A 347 -9.41 -11.00 16.05
CA THR A 347 -10.87 -11.19 16.02
C THR A 347 -11.23 -12.61 16.47
N LYS A 348 -12.31 -12.76 17.23
CA LYS A 348 -12.76 -14.03 17.83
C LYS A 348 -13.77 -14.77 16.96
N SER A 349 -14.42 -14.09 16.03
CA SER A 349 -15.38 -14.65 15.09
C SER A 349 -15.27 -13.99 13.72
N ALA A 350 -15.88 -14.62 12.71
CA ALA A 350 -15.99 -14.02 11.38
C ALA A 350 -16.84 -12.75 11.37
N THR A 351 -17.84 -12.65 12.24
CA THR A 351 -18.65 -11.43 12.42
C THR A 351 -17.82 -10.28 12.96
N GLU A 352 -16.96 -10.52 13.96
CA GLU A 352 -16.06 -9.50 14.50
C GLU A 352 -15.03 -9.03 13.45
N LEU A 353 -14.53 -9.95 12.61
CA LEU A 353 -13.67 -9.59 11.48
C LEU A 353 -14.42 -8.74 10.45
N ALA A 354 -15.66 -9.09 10.13
CA ALA A 354 -16.49 -8.32 9.21
C ALA A 354 -16.76 -6.90 9.76
N GLU A 355 -17.06 -6.77 11.05
CA GLU A 355 -17.22 -5.48 11.73
C GLU A 355 -15.94 -4.62 11.66
N LEU A 356 -14.77 -5.22 11.89
CA LEU A 356 -13.49 -4.55 11.75
C LEU A 356 -13.26 -4.08 10.30
N MET A 357 -13.57 -4.92 9.31
CA MET A 357 -13.47 -4.57 7.89
C MET A 357 -14.41 -3.42 7.51
N GLY A 358 -15.65 -3.41 8.02
CA GLY A 358 -16.58 -2.28 7.83
C GLY A 358 -16.04 -0.97 8.40
N ALA A 359 -15.47 -1.01 9.62
CA ALA A 359 -14.82 0.15 10.22
C ALA A 359 -13.60 0.63 9.41
N VAL A 360 -12.80 -0.29 8.88
CA VAL A 360 -11.66 0.02 7.99
C VAL A 360 -12.12 0.66 6.68
N GLY A 361 -13.18 0.14 6.07
CA GLY A 361 -13.78 0.72 4.86
C GLY A 361 -14.28 2.15 5.08
N LEU A 362 -14.97 2.40 6.19
CA LEU A 362 -15.42 3.75 6.57
C LEU A 362 -14.24 4.69 6.87
N ALA A 363 -13.21 4.20 7.57
CA ALA A 363 -11.99 4.95 7.85
C ALA A 363 -11.25 5.36 6.56
N GLN A 364 -11.16 4.44 5.60
CA GLN A 364 -10.50 4.70 4.33
C GLN A 364 -11.30 5.70 3.47
N ASN A 365 -12.63 5.59 3.48
CA ASN A 365 -13.50 6.56 2.83
C ASN A 365 -13.34 7.96 3.43
N PHE A 366 -13.34 8.08 4.76
CA PHE A 366 -13.08 9.34 5.45
C PHE A 366 -11.73 9.94 5.05
N ALA A 367 -10.67 9.13 5.05
CA ALA A 367 -9.33 9.58 4.67
C ALA A 367 -9.30 10.13 3.24
N ALA A 368 -9.93 9.42 2.30
CA ALA A 368 -10.00 9.82 0.89
C ALA A 368 -10.82 11.12 0.70
N LEU A 369 -12.01 11.21 1.29
CA LEU A 369 -12.85 12.40 1.20
C LEU A 369 -12.17 13.61 1.83
N ARG A 370 -11.57 13.45 3.02
CA ARG A 370 -10.83 14.52 3.70
C ARG A 370 -9.67 15.03 2.84
N ALA A 371 -8.93 14.14 2.18
CA ALA A 371 -7.83 14.54 1.29
C ALA A 371 -8.35 15.27 0.04
N LEU A 372 -9.47 14.83 -0.54
CA LEU A 372 -10.07 15.44 -1.73
C LEU A 372 -10.61 16.85 -1.49
N VAL A 373 -11.21 17.11 -0.32
CA VAL A 373 -11.80 18.42 0.00
C VAL A 373 -10.81 19.43 0.59
N THR A 374 -9.55 19.03 0.78
CA THR A 374 -8.48 19.88 1.28
C THR A 374 -7.40 20.08 0.21
N GLU A 375 -6.25 19.43 0.36
CA GLU A 375 -5.05 19.69 -0.44
C GLU A 375 -5.00 18.91 -1.77
N GLY A 376 -5.98 18.03 -1.99
CA GLY A 376 -6.00 17.09 -3.11
C GLY A 376 -5.04 15.91 -2.89
N ILE A 377 -5.36 14.77 -3.51
CA ILE A 377 -4.62 13.50 -3.30
C ILE A 377 -3.14 13.63 -3.73
N GLN A 378 -2.83 14.40 -4.78
CA GLN A 378 -1.49 14.45 -5.36
C GLN A 378 -0.41 15.01 -4.40
N LYS A 379 -0.72 16.02 -3.59
CA LYS A 379 0.24 16.58 -2.62
C LYS A 379 0.57 15.60 -1.49
N GLY A 380 -0.43 14.87 -0.98
CA GLY A 380 -0.22 13.84 0.05
C GLY A 380 0.53 12.60 -0.45
N HIS A 381 0.43 12.28 -1.74
CA HIS A 381 1.12 11.15 -2.37
C HIS A 381 2.58 11.43 -2.74
N MET A 382 3.03 12.68 -2.65
CA MET A 382 4.34 13.11 -3.14
C MET A 382 5.51 12.38 -2.46
N SER A 383 5.42 12.13 -1.15
CA SER A 383 6.45 11.38 -0.40
C SER A 383 6.56 9.90 -0.82
N LEU A 384 5.44 9.25 -1.09
CA LEU A 384 5.46 7.85 -1.54
C LEU A 384 5.76 7.71 -3.02
N HIS A 385 5.31 8.66 -3.85
CA HIS A 385 5.75 8.76 -5.22
C HIS A 385 7.27 8.96 -5.29
N ALA A 386 7.83 9.79 -4.40
CA ALA A 386 9.27 9.98 -4.26
C ALA A 386 10.00 8.67 -3.92
N ARG A 387 9.44 7.85 -3.01
CA ARG A 387 9.97 6.50 -2.74
C ARG A 387 9.96 5.61 -3.98
N SER A 388 8.86 5.56 -4.73
CA SER A 388 8.77 4.77 -5.96
C SER A 388 9.78 5.24 -7.02
N VAL A 389 9.94 6.55 -7.16
CA VAL A 389 10.95 7.15 -8.06
C VAL A 389 12.37 6.80 -7.59
N ALA A 390 12.66 6.86 -6.29
CA ALA A 390 13.96 6.47 -5.73
C ALA A 390 14.29 5.00 -6.00
N VAL A 391 13.32 4.09 -5.86
CA VAL A 391 13.49 2.67 -6.23
C VAL A 391 13.79 2.54 -7.73
N SER A 392 13.04 3.23 -8.59
CA SER A 392 13.25 3.19 -10.05
C SER A 392 14.58 3.82 -10.49
N ALA A 393 15.14 4.69 -9.66
CA ALA A 393 16.46 5.29 -9.85
C ALA A 393 17.59 4.39 -9.30
N ALA A 394 17.27 3.21 -8.77
CA ALA A 394 18.23 2.29 -8.13
C ALA A 394 19.03 2.96 -7.00
N THR A 395 18.37 3.80 -6.20
CA THR A 395 18.98 4.52 -5.09
C THR A 395 19.59 3.54 -4.07
N PRO A 396 20.88 3.69 -3.68
CA PRO A 396 21.50 2.86 -2.65
C PRO A 396 20.72 2.91 -1.33
N ALA A 397 20.62 1.77 -0.63
CA ALA A 397 19.81 1.65 0.59
C ALA A 397 20.19 2.69 1.68
N GLU A 398 21.48 3.02 1.77
CA GLU A 398 22.05 3.99 2.73
C GLU A 398 21.63 5.44 2.44
N LEU A 399 21.36 5.76 1.18
CA LEU A 399 21.00 7.10 0.71
C LEU A 399 19.48 7.26 0.49
N PHE A 400 18.74 6.15 0.55
CA PHE A 400 17.35 6.07 0.11
C PHE A 400 16.45 7.13 0.78
N ASP A 401 16.47 7.22 2.11
CA ASP A 401 15.60 8.17 2.83
C ASP A 401 16.02 9.64 2.58
N GLN A 402 17.32 9.92 2.45
CA GLN A 402 17.82 11.28 2.17
C GLN A 402 17.45 11.74 0.75
N VAL A 403 17.54 10.86 -0.23
CA VAL A 403 17.13 11.14 -1.62
C VAL A 403 15.62 11.35 -1.72
N VAL A 404 14.84 10.56 -0.99
CA VAL A 404 13.38 10.72 -0.91
C VAL A 404 13.01 12.07 -0.28
N GLU A 405 13.62 12.42 0.85
CA GLU A 405 13.39 13.70 1.54
C GLU A 405 13.79 14.88 0.64
N GLY A 406 14.96 14.82 0.00
CA GLY A 406 15.40 15.85 -0.94
C GLY A 406 14.48 16.04 -2.16
N MET A 407 13.88 14.96 -2.68
CA MET A 407 12.88 15.06 -3.75
C MET A 407 11.57 15.69 -3.26
N VAL A 408 11.13 15.38 -2.05
CA VAL A 408 9.92 15.95 -1.46
C VAL A 408 10.10 17.44 -1.18
N ASP A 409 11.22 17.81 -0.58
CA ASP A 409 11.53 19.20 -0.20
C ASP A 409 11.72 20.09 -1.42
N SER A 410 12.32 19.56 -2.49
CA SER A 410 12.46 20.30 -3.75
C SER A 410 11.15 20.39 -4.56
N GLY A 411 10.17 19.54 -4.28
CA GLY A 411 8.95 19.41 -5.08
C GLY A 411 9.15 18.68 -6.42
N ASP A 412 10.38 18.32 -6.78
CA ASP A 412 10.76 17.68 -8.05
C ASP A 412 10.89 16.16 -7.89
N VAL A 413 9.76 15.46 -7.89
CA VAL A 413 9.72 13.99 -7.80
C VAL A 413 9.94 13.35 -9.18
N LYS A 414 11.18 13.38 -9.67
CA LYS A 414 11.58 12.85 -10.98
C LYS A 414 12.87 12.04 -10.88
N ARG A 415 13.02 11.04 -11.77
CA ARG A 415 14.20 10.15 -11.79
C ARG A 415 15.53 10.91 -11.93
N TRP A 416 15.56 11.98 -12.75
CA TRP A 416 16.75 12.81 -12.88
C TRP A 416 17.14 13.51 -11.58
N LYS A 417 16.15 13.94 -10.77
CA LYS A 417 16.39 14.57 -9.47
C LYS A 417 16.89 13.57 -8.44
N ALA A 418 16.36 12.34 -8.47
CA ALA A 418 16.88 11.25 -7.67
C ALA A 418 18.36 10.97 -7.98
N HIS A 419 18.75 10.88 -9.26
CA HIS A 419 20.15 10.70 -9.66
C HIS A 419 21.04 11.86 -9.19
N GLN A 420 20.60 13.11 -9.40
CA GLN A 420 21.32 14.28 -8.91
C GLN A 420 21.59 14.20 -7.39
N LEU A 421 20.58 13.84 -6.60
CA LEU A 421 20.72 13.74 -5.14
C LEU A 421 21.60 12.56 -4.72
N ILE A 422 21.63 11.47 -5.49
CA ILE A 422 22.55 10.35 -5.25
C ILE A 422 23.99 10.83 -5.42
N ASP A 423 24.29 11.48 -6.55
CA ASP A 423 25.63 11.96 -6.87
C ASP A 423 26.12 12.97 -5.81
N GLU A 424 25.28 13.95 -5.45
CA GLU A 424 25.59 14.97 -4.42
C GLU A 424 25.86 14.38 -3.02
N LEU A 425 25.24 13.24 -2.69
CA LEU A 425 25.41 12.57 -1.39
C LEU A 425 26.61 11.60 -1.39
N GLN A 426 26.94 11.02 -2.55
CA GLN A 426 28.14 10.17 -2.71
C GLN A 426 29.42 11.01 -2.63
N ASP A 427 29.49 12.15 -3.32
CA ASP A 427 30.64 13.06 -3.29
C ASP A 427 30.98 13.53 -1.86
N LYS A 428 29.96 13.81 -1.04
CA LYS A 428 30.14 14.22 0.37
C LYS A 428 30.72 13.11 1.26
N THR A 429 30.55 11.86 0.87
CA THR A 429 31.04 10.71 1.65
C THR A 429 32.52 10.44 1.33
N GLU A 430 32.91 10.55 0.06
CA GLU A 430 34.32 10.40 -0.38
C GLU A 430 35.22 11.56 0.10
N THR A 431 34.69 12.79 0.15
CA THR A 431 35.46 13.97 0.59
C THR A 431 35.94 13.86 2.05
N LYS A 432 35.25 13.08 2.91
CA LYS A 432 35.60 12.93 4.34
C LYS A 432 36.81 12.05 4.62
N GLU A 433 37.12 11.07 3.77
CA GLU A 433 38.28 10.19 3.97
C GLU A 433 39.59 10.82 3.46
N THR A 434 39.52 11.63 2.39
CA THR A 434 40.69 12.19 1.71
C THR A 434 41.24 13.48 2.32
N ASP A 435 40.51 14.17 3.20
CA ASP A 435 40.97 15.42 3.85
C ASP A 435 41.96 15.19 5.00
N SER A 436 42.02 13.97 5.58
CA SER A 436 42.94 13.64 6.70
C SER A 436 44.42 13.62 6.31
N ILE A 437 44.75 13.43 5.02
CA ILE A 437 46.13 13.29 4.52
C ILE A 437 46.82 14.66 4.30
N PHE A 438 46.04 15.73 4.10
CA PHE A 438 46.55 17.04 3.71
C PHE A 438 46.59 18.07 4.85
N GLU A 439 46.39 17.66 6.11
CA GLU A 439 46.41 18.56 7.28
C GLU A 439 47.72 19.34 7.45
N ASN A 440 48.87 18.78 6.99
CA ASN A 440 50.19 19.42 7.05
C ASN A 440 50.74 19.82 5.66
N ALA A 441 49.88 19.99 4.66
CA ALA A 441 50.31 20.25 3.29
C ALA A 441 50.86 21.68 3.07
N VAL A 442 51.84 21.79 2.17
CA VAL A 442 52.30 23.08 1.65
C VAL A 442 51.36 23.53 0.55
N HIS A 443 50.87 24.76 0.63
CA HIS A 443 49.88 25.30 -0.30
C HIS A 443 50.48 26.30 -1.27
N GLY A 444 50.09 26.19 -2.54
CA GLY A 444 50.39 27.15 -3.60
C GLY A 444 49.12 27.59 -4.30
N THR A 445 49.12 28.81 -4.85
CA THR A 445 48.00 29.31 -5.67
C THR A 445 48.52 29.95 -6.95
N ALA A 446 47.72 29.86 -8.01
CA ALA A 446 47.98 30.51 -9.28
C ALA A 446 46.73 31.27 -9.73
N SER A 447 46.91 32.52 -10.16
CA SER A 447 45.86 33.33 -10.75
C SER A 447 45.67 32.98 -12.24
N GLY A 448 44.45 33.18 -12.73
CA GLY A 448 44.08 33.02 -14.13
C GLY A 448 43.44 34.29 -14.68
N LYS A 449 42.88 34.18 -15.88
CA LYS A 449 42.08 35.24 -16.50
C LYS A 449 41.00 34.63 -17.41
N VAL A 450 39.89 35.34 -17.58
CA VAL A 450 38.87 35.04 -18.58
C VAL A 450 38.92 36.13 -19.64
N ILE A 451 39.05 35.74 -20.90
CA ILE A 451 38.93 36.68 -22.02
C ILE A 451 37.44 36.85 -22.35
N LEU A 452 36.92 38.06 -22.21
CA LEU A 452 35.52 38.39 -22.52
C LEU A 452 35.32 38.71 -24.00
N LEU A 453 36.26 39.43 -24.61
CA LEU A 453 36.21 39.85 -26.01
C LEU A 453 37.61 39.86 -26.62
N GLY A 454 37.71 39.34 -27.85
CA GLY A 454 38.94 39.38 -28.63
C GLY A 454 39.92 38.25 -28.35
N GLU A 455 39.46 37.03 -28.08
CA GLU A 455 40.33 35.85 -27.89
C GLU A 455 41.40 35.70 -28.99
N HIS A 456 40.98 35.74 -30.26
CA HIS A 456 41.90 35.73 -31.40
C HIS A 456 42.65 37.06 -31.60
N ALA A 457 42.15 38.16 -31.05
CA ALA A 457 42.76 39.48 -31.19
C ALA A 457 44.09 39.59 -30.41
N ALA A 458 44.24 38.85 -29.30
CA ALA A 458 45.50 38.71 -28.57
C ALA A 458 46.62 38.12 -29.44
N VAL A 459 46.29 37.18 -30.32
CA VAL A 459 47.26 36.54 -31.23
C VAL A 459 47.77 37.52 -32.29
N TYR A 460 46.97 38.53 -32.64
CA TYR A 460 47.29 39.53 -33.67
C TYR A 460 47.72 40.89 -33.09
N ASP A 461 48.18 40.92 -31.83
CA ASP A 461 48.64 42.13 -31.12
C ASP A 461 47.59 43.26 -31.11
N ARG A 462 46.33 42.89 -30.87
CA ARG A 462 45.21 43.82 -30.74
C ARG A 462 44.66 43.81 -29.31
N HIS A 463 43.90 44.86 -28.97
CA HIS A 463 43.32 44.99 -27.64
C HIS A 463 42.32 43.87 -27.34
N VAL A 464 42.43 43.34 -26.12
CA VAL A 464 41.57 42.28 -25.56
C VAL A 464 40.96 42.78 -24.27
N LEU A 465 39.68 42.45 -24.04
CA LEU A 465 39.04 42.67 -22.76
C LEU A 465 39.10 41.37 -21.96
N ALA A 466 39.79 41.39 -20.81
CA ALA A 466 39.93 40.24 -19.93
C ALA A 466 39.61 40.60 -18.47
N LEU A 467 39.07 39.63 -17.74
CA LEU A 467 38.86 39.70 -16.30
C LEU A 467 39.87 38.82 -15.57
N PRO A 468 40.48 39.29 -14.47
CA PRO A 468 41.36 38.46 -13.66
C PRO A 468 40.54 37.42 -12.87
N LEU A 469 41.12 36.24 -12.71
CA LEU A 469 40.66 35.22 -11.77
C LEU A 469 41.73 35.05 -10.70
N GLU A 470 41.50 35.65 -9.53
CA GLU A 470 42.39 35.45 -8.39
C GLU A 470 42.25 34.01 -7.86
N SER A 471 43.40 33.38 -7.57
CA SER A 471 43.49 32.00 -7.06
C SER A 471 42.64 31.03 -7.88
N ALA A 472 42.82 31.08 -9.19
CA ALA A 472 42.11 30.24 -10.14
C ALA A 472 42.43 28.75 -9.95
N VAL A 473 43.67 28.45 -9.58
CA VAL A 473 44.13 27.10 -9.27
C VAL A 473 44.83 27.13 -7.92
N THR A 474 44.55 26.14 -7.09
CA THR A 474 45.20 25.93 -5.79
C THR A 474 45.80 24.54 -5.76
N ALA A 475 46.99 24.39 -5.19
CA ALA A 475 47.67 23.11 -5.07
C ALA A 475 48.09 22.90 -3.60
N ALA A 476 47.82 21.71 -3.09
CA ALA A 476 48.30 21.23 -1.80
C ALA A 476 49.27 20.08 -2.06
N ILE A 477 50.47 20.16 -1.48
CA ILE A 477 51.56 19.22 -1.72
C ILE A 477 52.05 18.66 -0.39
N VAL A 478 52.19 17.34 -0.32
CA VAL A 478 52.82 16.60 0.78
C VAL A 478 53.97 15.79 0.21
N GLU A 479 55.15 15.85 0.82
CA GLU A 479 56.30 15.03 0.41
C GLU A 479 56.14 13.58 0.88
N THR A 480 56.45 12.63 0.01
CA THR A 480 56.34 11.20 0.26
C THR A 480 57.64 10.46 -0.10
N GLN A 481 57.75 9.20 0.34
CA GLN A 481 58.96 8.40 0.12
C GLN A 481 59.01 7.73 -1.26
N ALA A 482 57.93 7.72 -2.04
CA ALA A 482 57.90 7.02 -3.32
C ALA A 482 56.87 7.61 -4.31
N GLY A 483 57.36 7.99 -5.49
CA GLY A 483 56.52 8.35 -6.64
C GLY A 483 55.76 9.67 -6.50
N ILE A 484 55.05 10.05 -7.55
CA ILE A 484 54.17 11.21 -7.59
C ILE A 484 52.74 10.72 -7.75
N ASN A 485 51.88 11.08 -6.81
CA ASN A 485 50.43 10.91 -6.94
C ASN A 485 49.82 12.29 -7.19
N LEU A 486 49.17 12.46 -8.33
CA LEU A 486 48.48 13.67 -8.73
C LEU A 486 46.97 13.42 -8.73
N SER A 487 46.23 14.23 -7.96
CA SER A 487 44.77 14.25 -7.96
C SER A 487 44.28 15.66 -8.31
N ILE A 488 43.44 15.78 -9.33
CA ILE A 488 42.74 16.99 -9.73
C ILE A 488 41.24 16.67 -9.83
N PRO A 489 40.50 16.69 -8.69
CA PRO A 489 39.12 16.24 -8.65
C PRO A 489 38.19 17.00 -9.61
N ASP A 490 38.36 18.33 -9.71
CA ASP A 490 37.54 19.19 -10.58
C ASP A 490 37.68 18.84 -12.08
N TRP A 491 38.73 18.07 -12.42
CA TRP A 491 39.08 17.65 -13.77
C TRP A 491 38.98 16.13 -13.96
N GLU A 492 38.57 15.39 -12.93
CA GLU A 492 38.52 13.92 -12.90
C GLU A 492 39.89 13.28 -13.24
N ILE A 493 41.00 13.93 -12.87
CA ILE A 493 42.35 13.40 -13.14
C ILE A 493 42.93 12.79 -11.87
N GLU A 494 43.19 11.49 -11.90
CA GLU A 494 44.02 10.80 -10.92
C GLU A 494 45.14 10.01 -11.60
N GLN A 495 46.39 10.30 -11.23
CA GLN A 495 47.57 9.70 -11.87
C GLN A 495 48.67 9.44 -10.85
N SER A 496 49.22 8.23 -10.89
CA SER A 496 50.43 7.86 -10.14
C SER A 496 51.57 7.54 -11.09
N PHE A 497 52.70 8.21 -10.94
CA PHE A 497 53.84 8.05 -11.83
C PHE A 497 55.17 8.37 -11.17
N THR A 498 56.28 8.17 -11.88
CA THR A 498 57.60 8.65 -11.45
C THR A 498 58.15 9.62 -12.48
N VAL A 499 59.05 10.51 -12.07
CA VAL A 499 59.65 11.48 -13.02
C VAL A 499 60.43 10.79 -14.15
N LYS A 500 60.97 9.58 -13.89
CA LYS A 500 61.68 8.74 -14.87
C LYS A 500 60.74 7.96 -15.81
N ASN A 501 59.48 7.77 -15.42
CA ASN A 501 58.45 7.10 -16.20
C ASN A 501 57.10 7.84 -16.02
N PRO A 502 56.92 9.00 -16.66
CA PRO A 502 55.71 9.80 -16.52
C PRO A 502 54.51 9.09 -17.14
N ALA A 503 53.31 9.36 -16.61
CA ALA A 503 52.06 8.92 -17.23
C ALA A 503 51.98 9.50 -18.68
N ARG A 504 51.71 8.65 -19.67
CA ARG A 504 51.73 9.06 -21.09
C ARG A 504 50.57 10.01 -21.40
N GLY A 505 50.91 11.21 -21.89
CA GLY A 505 49.98 12.26 -22.30
C GLY A 505 49.28 12.98 -21.13
N GLY A 506 49.33 14.32 -21.14
CA GLY A 506 48.53 15.17 -20.22
C GLY A 506 49.31 15.76 -19.04
N ALA A 507 48.63 15.97 -17.91
CA ALA A 507 49.14 16.70 -16.74
C ALA A 507 50.37 16.05 -16.07
N GLY A 508 50.49 14.71 -16.09
CA GLY A 508 51.63 13.99 -15.54
C GLY A 508 52.96 14.27 -16.25
N GLU A 509 52.97 14.42 -17.58
CA GLU A 509 54.18 14.80 -18.33
C GLU A 509 54.63 16.23 -18.03
N ALA A 510 53.66 17.17 -17.97
CA ALA A 510 53.94 18.56 -17.62
C ALA A 510 54.51 18.68 -16.21
N LEU A 511 53.93 17.95 -15.25
CA LEU A 511 54.40 17.94 -13.86
C LEU A 511 55.79 17.28 -13.73
N ALA A 512 56.05 16.19 -14.46
CA ALA A 512 57.38 15.58 -14.51
C ALA A 512 58.45 16.52 -15.13
N LEU A 513 58.06 17.40 -16.05
CA LEU A 513 58.95 18.43 -16.62
C LEU A 513 59.24 19.55 -15.60
N ILE A 514 58.20 20.03 -14.89
CA ILE A 514 58.35 21.01 -13.81
C ILE A 514 59.29 20.47 -12.72
N MET A 515 59.10 19.23 -12.28
CA MET A 515 59.92 18.62 -11.23
C MET A 515 61.39 18.45 -11.65
N ARG A 516 61.67 18.16 -12.93
CA ARG A 516 63.05 18.14 -13.45
C ARG A 516 63.69 19.53 -13.43
N GLN A 517 62.96 20.55 -13.87
CA GLN A 517 63.47 21.93 -13.91
C GLN A 517 63.76 22.48 -12.52
N LEU A 518 62.97 22.08 -11.51
CA LEU A 518 63.16 22.46 -10.11
C LEU A 518 64.17 21.60 -9.35
N GLY A 519 64.81 20.61 -10.00
CA GLY A 519 65.78 19.72 -9.36
C GLY A 519 65.19 18.74 -8.35
N ALA A 520 63.89 18.44 -8.45
CA ALA A 520 63.14 17.57 -7.53
C ALA A 520 62.83 16.18 -8.12
N ALA A 521 63.58 15.74 -9.14
CA ALA A 521 63.28 14.55 -9.92
C ALA A 521 63.37 13.22 -9.15
N ASP A 522 64.12 13.18 -8.05
CA ASP A 522 64.30 11.98 -7.21
C ASP A 522 63.47 12.03 -5.91
N ARG A 523 62.50 12.95 -5.79
CA ARG A 523 61.61 13.10 -4.62
C ARG A 523 60.19 12.62 -4.93
N GLY A 524 59.48 12.13 -3.91
CA GLY A 524 58.08 11.72 -4.01
C GLY A 524 57.12 12.76 -3.48
N PHE A 525 55.93 12.87 -4.06
CA PHE A 525 54.92 13.86 -3.65
C PHE A 525 53.49 13.36 -3.86
N ASP A 526 52.62 13.62 -2.89
CA ASP A 526 51.17 13.62 -3.06
C ASP A 526 50.72 15.05 -3.34
N ILE A 527 50.15 15.26 -4.52
CA ILE A 527 49.81 16.58 -5.06
C ILE A 527 48.32 16.59 -5.35
N ARG A 528 47.57 17.42 -4.61
CA ARG A 528 46.17 17.70 -4.87
C ARG A 528 46.02 19.08 -5.48
N VAL A 529 45.41 19.17 -6.65
CA VAL A 529 45.10 20.44 -7.30
C VAL A 529 43.59 20.64 -7.31
N ARG A 530 43.13 21.80 -6.86
CA ARG A 530 41.75 22.24 -7.09
C ARG A 530 41.74 23.38 -8.09
N SER A 531 40.89 23.27 -9.10
CA SER A 531 40.76 24.25 -10.18
C SER A 531 39.36 24.82 -10.23
N ARG A 532 39.26 26.14 -10.22
CA ARG A 532 38.00 26.87 -10.53
C ARG A 532 37.81 27.10 -12.02
N ILE A 533 38.74 26.62 -12.85
CA ILE A 533 38.68 26.70 -14.31
C ILE A 533 38.42 25.29 -14.85
N PRO A 534 37.45 25.08 -15.75
CA PRO A 534 37.15 23.76 -16.33
C PRO A 534 38.30 23.26 -17.22
N VAL A 535 38.37 21.93 -17.43
CA VAL A 535 39.25 21.35 -18.47
C VAL A 535 38.73 21.75 -19.84
N ALA A 536 39.55 22.38 -20.66
CA ALA A 536 39.22 22.67 -22.05
C ALA A 536 40.35 22.22 -22.98
N MET A 537 39.99 21.59 -24.10
CA MET A 537 40.90 21.31 -25.22
C MET A 537 40.83 22.46 -26.21
N GLY A 538 41.68 23.47 -26.01
CA GLY A 538 41.83 24.61 -26.92
C GLY A 538 43.32 24.92 -27.15
N LEU A 539 43.66 25.42 -28.34
CA LEU A 539 45.02 25.84 -28.72
C LEU A 539 45.42 27.21 -28.14
N GLY A 540 44.91 27.58 -26.97
CA GLY A 540 45.08 28.90 -26.35
C GLY A 540 45.43 28.83 -24.87
#